data_AF-A0A2N2HSE6-F1
#
_entry.id   AF-A0A2N2HSE6-F1
#
_cell.length_a   1.000
_cell.length_b   1.000
_cell.length_c   1.000
_cell.angle_alpha   90.00
_cell.angle_beta   90.00
_cell.angle_gamma   90.00
#
_symmetry.space_group_name_H-M   'P 1'
#
loop_
_entity.id
_entity.type
_entity.pdbx_description
1 polymer ?
#
loop_
_entity_poly.entity_id
_entity_poly.type
_entity_poly.pdbx_seq_one_letter_code
_entity_poly.pdbx_strand_id
1 'polypeptide(L)'
;MAIANINEHGVAEGTFEDLLQSLGQLWVFIGQRGLKEPLVIPVLGSGFTRLKQGRQLIMQEIIKSFIAACSEKTFCENLTIVLNGDDVLKHQIDFVALGNYLNHVCLYADFAMNNSDRIGTAAN
;
A
#
# COMPACT_ATOMS: atom_id res chain seq x y z
N MET A 1 -14.89 -6.78 -1.35
CA MET A 1 -13.65 -6.41 -2.06
C MET A 1 -13.01 -7.70 -2.53
N ALA A 2 -12.64 -7.80 -3.79
CA ALA A 2 -12.00 -9.00 -4.34
C ALA A 2 -10.81 -8.55 -5.19
N ILE A 3 -9.62 -9.08 -4.89
CA ILE A 3 -8.39 -8.83 -5.66
C ILE A 3 -8.35 -9.67 -6.96
N ALA A 4 -9.34 -10.54 -7.14
CA ALA A 4 -9.46 -11.52 -8.21
C ALA A 4 -10.93 -11.96 -8.33
N ASN A 5 -11.35 -12.32 -9.54
CA ASN A 5 -12.61 -13.00 -9.82
C ASN A 5 -12.36 -14.49 -10.04
N ILE A 6 -13.33 -15.33 -9.70
CA ILE A 6 -13.27 -16.77 -9.98
C ILE A 6 -13.96 -16.99 -11.33
N ASN A 7 -13.24 -17.54 -12.31
CA ASN A 7 -13.83 -17.89 -13.60
C ASN A 7 -14.73 -19.14 -13.47
N GLU A 8 -15.43 -19.48 -14.55
CA GLU A 8 -16.37 -20.62 -14.61
C GLU A 8 -15.72 -21.99 -14.32
N HIS A 9 -14.39 -22.06 -14.27
CA HIS A 9 -13.61 -23.26 -13.94
C HIS A 9 -13.02 -23.25 -12.52
N GLY A 10 -13.43 -22.30 -11.66
CA GLY A 10 -12.94 -22.22 -10.29
C GLY A 10 -11.54 -21.62 -10.15
N VAL A 11 -11.01 -21.00 -11.20
CA VAL A 11 -9.67 -20.37 -11.18
C VAL A 11 -9.81 -18.90 -10.84
N ALA A 12 -9.05 -18.46 -9.83
CA ALA A 12 -8.93 -17.04 -9.50
C ALA A 12 -8.09 -16.32 -10.56
N GLU A 13 -8.66 -15.32 -11.20
CA GLU A 13 -8.03 -14.45 -12.19
C GLU A 13 -8.19 -13.00 -11.75
N GLY A 14 -7.12 -12.21 -11.85
CA GLY A 14 -7.18 -10.78 -11.59
C GLY A 14 -6.16 -10.05 -12.45
N THR A 15 -6.44 -8.79 -12.73
CA THR A 15 -5.56 -7.90 -13.47
C THR A 15 -4.74 -7.04 -12.52
N PHE A 16 -3.70 -6.42 -13.04
CA PHE A 16 -2.94 -5.44 -12.26
C PHE A 16 -3.80 -4.22 -11.90
N GLU A 17 -4.75 -3.86 -12.75
CA GLU A 17 -5.72 -2.80 -12.46
C GLU A 17 -6.64 -3.17 -11.29
N ASP A 18 -7.12 -4.43 -11.23
CA ASP A 18 -7.91 -4.92 -10.09
C ASP A 18 -7.14 -4.82 -8.77
N LEU A 19 -5.82 -5.07 -8.79
CA LEU A 19 -4.94 -4.86 -7.65
C LEU A 19 -4.90 -3.38 -7.23
N LEU A 20 -4.63 -2.47 -8.17
CA LEU A 20 -4.56 -1.04 -7.89
C LEU A 20 -5.87 -0.50 -7.32
N GLN A 21 -7.00 -0.88 -7.92
CA GLN A 21 -8.32 -0.52 -7.44
C GLN A 21 -8.59 -1.08 -6.04
N SER A 22 -8.22 -2.34 -5.80
CA SER A 22 -8.37 -2.98 -4.49
C SER A 22 -7.55 -2.30 -3.40
N LEU A 23 -6.33 -1.85 -3.71
CA LEU A 23 -5.50 -1.11 -2.76
C LEU A 23 -6.16 0.22 -2.36
N GLY A 24 -6.66 1.00 -3.33
CA GLY A 24 -7.37 2.24 -3.02
C GLY A 24 -8.60 2.01 -2.13
N GLN A 25 -9.42 1.00 -2.45
CA GLN A 25 -10.58 0.65 -1.63
C GLN A 25 -10.19 0.14 -0.23
N LEU A 26 -9.10 -0.61 -0.12
CA LEU A 26 -8.57 -1.10 1.16
C LEU A 26 -8.21 0.06 2.08
N TRP A 27 -7.49 1.07 1.57
CA TRP A 27 -7.08 2.23 2.37
C TRP A 27 -8.28 3.08 2.81
N VAL A 28 -9.28 3.28 1.94
CA VAL A 28 -10.54 3.93 2.32
C VAL A 28 -11.25 3.16 3.42
N PHE A 29 -11.36 1.85 3.29
CA PHE A 29 -12.02 1.01 4.29
C PHE A 29 -11.32 1.07 5.65
N ILE A 30 -9.99 0.94 5.67
CA ILE A 30 -9.21 1.04 6.92
C ILE A 30 -9.29 2.46 7.49
N GLY A 31 -9.21 3.50 6.68
CA GLY A 31 -9.32 4.90 7.13
C GLY A 31 -10.68 5.26 7.74
N GLN A 32 -11.74 4.53 7.39
CA GLN A 32 -13.09 4.71 7.93
C GLN A 32 -13.38 3.84 9.16
N ARG A 33 -12.75 2.66 9.28
CA ARG A 33 -13.14 1.64 10.27
C ARG A 33 -12.02 1.17 11.20
N GLY A 34 -10.77 1.51 10.90
CA GLY A 34 -9.59 1.10 11.68
C GLY A 34 -9.36 1.94 12.94
N LEU A 35 -8.60 1.38 13.88
CA LEU A 35 -8.30 1.99 15.19
C LEU A 35 -6.91 2.66 15.26
N LYS A 36 -6.34 3.07 14.12
CA LYS A 36 -4.97 3.61 14.01
C LYS A 36 -3.85 2.69 14.54
N GLU A 37 -4.10 1.39 14.54
CA GLU A 37 -3.12 0.38 14.96
C GLU A 37 -2.08 0.10 13.86
N PRO A 38 -0.93 -0.52 14.20
CA PRO A 38 0.00 -1.06 13.22
C PRO A 38 -0.67 -1.99 12.21
N LEU A 39 -0.39 -1.80 10.92
CA LEU A 39 -0.93 -2.63 9.85
C LEU A 39 0.12 -3.59 9.30
N VAL A 40 -0.31 -4.80 9.01
CA VAL A 40 0.53 -5.83 8.39
C VAL A 40 -0.15 -6.31 7.11
N ILE A 41 0.57 -6.26 5.98
CA ILE A 41 0.06 -6.70 4.68
C ILE A 41 1.05 -7.67 4.01
N PRO A 42 0.61 -8.81 3.46
CA PRO A 42 1.46 -9.64 2.61
C PRO A 42 1.56 -9.06 1.20
N VAL A 43 2.53 -9.52 0.40
CA VAL A 43 2.55 -9.19 -1.03
C VAL A 43 1.36 -9.85 -1.75
N LEU A 44 0.38 -9.03 -2.12
CA LEU A 44 -0.87 -9.46 -2.75
C LEU A 44 -0.68 -9.96 -4.18
N GLY A 45 -1.55 -10.86 -4.66
CA GLY A 45 -1.66 -11.23 -6.08
C GLY A 45 -0.49 -12.00 -6.71
N SER A 46 0.60 -12.21 -5.96
CA SER A 46 1.85 -12.84 -6.44
C SER A 46 1.86 -14.37 -6.43
N GLY A 47 0.78 -15.00 -5.95
CA GLY A 47 0.55 -16.44 -5.94
C GLY A 47 -0.58 -16.84 -6.89
N PHE A 48 -1.80 -16.94 -6.36
CA PHE A 48 -2.96 -17.51 -7.07
C PHE A 48 -3.57 -16.60 -8.15
N THR A 49 -3.45 -15.28 -8.04
CA THR A 49 -4.05 -14.31 -8.97
C THR A 49 -3.34 -14.24 -10.33
N ARG A 50 -2.20 -14.94 -10.49
CA ARG A 50 -1.41 -15.03 -11.75
C ARG A 50 -1.04 -13.68 -12.35
N LEU A 51 -0.85 -12.66 -11.52
CA LEU A 51 -0.32 -11.38 -12.00
C LEU A 51 1.04 -11.61 -12.65
N LYS A 52 1.24 -11.06 -13.84
CA LYS A 52 2.50 -11.18 -14.60
C LYS A 52 3.59 -10.27 -14.02
N GLN A 53 3.20 -9.27 -13.25
CA GLN A 53 4.08 -8.30 -12.63
C GLN A 53 4.93 -8.95 -11.53
N GLY A 54 6.21 -8.56 -11.47
CA GLY A 54 7.11 -9.02 -10.42
C GLY A 54 6.67 -8.54 -9.04
N ARG A 55 6.98 -9.33 -8.00
CA ARG A 55 6.66 -9.00 -6.60
C ARG A 55 7.20 -7.64 -6.17
N GLN A 56 8.35 -7.24 -6.69
CA GLN A 56 8.93 -5.93 -6.42
C GLN A 56 8.04 -4.78 -6.91
N LEU A 57 7.46 -4.90 -8.11
CA LEU A 57 6.52 -3.90 -8.64
C LEU A 57 5.23 -3.87 -7.81
N ILE A 58 4.72 -5.03 -7.39
CA ILE A 58 3.55 -5.10 -6.51
C ILE A 58 3.81 -4.37 -5.18
N MET A 59 4.99 -4.57 -4.58
CA MET A 59 5.37 -3.85 -3.36
C MET A 59 5.48 -2.35 -3.57
N GLN A 60 6.03 -1.92 -4.71
CA GLN A 60 6.09 -0.50 -5.07
C GLN A 60 4.68 0.12 -5.13
N GLU A 61 3.69 -0.58 -5.69
CA GLU A 61 2.31 -0.08 -5.73
C GLU A 61 1.62 -0.10 -4.37
N ILE A 62 1.91 -1.09 -3.51
CA ILE A 62 1.47 -1.07 -2.10
C ILE A 62 2.02 0.18 -1.41
N ILE A 63 3.32 0.45 -1.53
CA ILE A 63 3.99 1.62 -0.94
C ILE A 63 3.38 2.92 -1.47
N LYS A 64 3.27 3.07 -2.79
CA LYS A 64 2.77 4.27 -3.44
C LYS A 64 1.33 4.58 -3.07
N SER A 65 0.45 3.58 -3.14
CA SER A 65 -0.96 3.76 -2.80
C SER A 65 -1.16 4.05 -1.31
N PHE A 66 -0.33 3.45 -0.43
CA PHE A 66 -0.36 3.72 1.00
C PHE A 66 0.06 5.16 1.30
N ILE A 67 1.16 5.65 0.71
CA ILE A 67 1.63 7.02 0.90
C ILE A 67 0.59 8.02 0.40
N ALA A 68 -0.02 7.79 -0.77
CA ALA A 68 -1.09 8.63 -1.30
C ALA A 68 -2.32 8.67 -0.38
N ALA A 69 -2.71 7.54 0.21
CA ALA A 69 -3.82 7.54 1.16
C ALA A 69 -3.46 8.28 2.47
N CYS A 70 -2.20 8.14 2.93
CA CYS A 70 -1.71 8.83 4.12
C CYS A 70 -1.52 10.35 3.91
N SER A 71 -1.29 10.80 2.67
CA SER A 71 -1.19 12.22 2.35
C SER A 71 -2.51 12.95 2.48
N GLU A 72 -3.64 12.24 2.35
CA GLU A 72 -4.98 12.77 2.62
C GLU A 72 -5.35 12.71 4.11
N LYS A 73 -5.10 11.57 4.77
CA LYS A 73 -5.40 11.37 6.19
C LYS A 73 -4.61 10.21 6.77
N THR A 74 -3.99 10.40 7.94
CA THR A 74 -3.32 9.30 8.65
C THR A 74 -4.34 8.35 9.30
N PHE A 75 -4.17 7.04 9.06
CA PHE A 75 -5.09 5.99 9.53
C PHE A 75 -4.42 4.80 10.23
N CYS A 76 -3.09 4.76 10.30
CA CYS A 76 -2.32 3.77 11.06
C CYS A 76 -1.00 4.39 11.55
N GLU A 77 -0.36 3.75 12.53
CA GLU A 77 0.96 4.14 13.01
C GLU A 77 2.08 3.75 12.03
N ASN A 78 2.04 2.51 11.53
CA ASN A 78 3.00 2.00 10.56
C ASN A 78 2.35 0.93 9.67
N LEU A 79 2.95 0.72 8.50
CA LEU A 79 2.63 -0.39 7.60
C LEU A 79 3.86 -1.31 7.48
N THR A 80 3.66 -2.59 7.77
CA THR A 80 4.66 -3.65 7.57
C THR A 80 4.25 -4.50 6.38
N ILE A 81 5.10 -4.55 5.35
CA ILE A 81 4.93 -5.46 4.21
C ILE A 81 5.70 -6.75 4.50
N VAL A 82 4.99 -7.87 4.57
CA VAL A 82 5.56 -9.18 4.92
C VAL A 82 5.88 -9.99 3.67
N LEU A 83 7.08 -10.57 3.68
CA LEU A 83 7.63 -11.45 2.65
C LEU A 83 8.09 -12.76 3.28
N ASN A 84 7.90 -13.87 2.57
CA ASN A 84 8.61 -15.10 2.91
C ASN A 84 10.07 -14.99 2.44
N GLY A 85 11.03 -15.47 3.26
CA GLY A 85 12.46 -15.42 2.92
C GLY A 85 12.80 -16.12 1.60
N ASP A 86 12.12 -17.23 1.29
CA ASP A 86 12.33 -17.96 0.04
C ASP A 86 11.86 -17.14 -1.17
N ASP A 87 10.83 -16.32 -1.00
CA ASP A 87 10.32 -15.44 -2.06
C ASP A 87 11.31 -14.33 -2.40
N VAL A 88 12.11 -13.86 -1.44
CA VAL A 88 13.16 -12.86 -1.67
C VAL A 88 14.19 -13.40 -2.66
N LEU A 89 14.68 -14.62 -2.43
CA LEU A 89 15.68 -15.26 -3.28
C LEU A 89 15.09 -15.62 -4.64
N LYS A 90 13.90 -16.25 -4.64
CA LYS A 90 13.23 -16.72 -5.85
C LYS A 90 12.88 -15.57 -6.81
N HIS A 91 12.44 -14.45 -6.27
CA HIS A 91 12.00 -13.29 -7.06
C HIS A 91 13.06 -12.20 -7.17
N GLN A 92 14.28 -12.44 -6.67
CA GLN A 92 15.42 -11.52 -6.73
C GLN A 92 15.05 -10.11 -6.26
N ILE A 93 14.39 -10.04 -5.11
CA ILE A 93 13.93 -8.77 -4.55
C ILE A 93 15.14 -7.93 -4.15
N ASP A 94 15.24 -6.74 -4.71
CA ASP A 94 16.28 -5.77 -4.39
C ASP A 94 15.80 -4.78 -3.34
N PHE A 95 16.22 -4.98 -2.09
CA PHE A 95 15.90 -4.10 -0.97
C PHE A 95 16.55 -2.72 -1.07
N VAL A 96 17.69 -2.59 -1.74
CA VAL A 96 18.35 -1.29 -1.95
C VAL A 96 17.51 -0.47 -2.92
N ALA A 97 17.09 -1.07 -4.03
CA ALA A 97 16.19 -0.43 -4.99
C ALA A 97 14.84 -0.05 -4.35
N LEU A 98 14.28 -0.92 -3.51
CA LEU A 98 13.05 -0.62 -2.76
C LEU A 98 13.22 0.53 -1.77
N GLY A 99 14.34 0.58 -1.04
CA GLY A 99 14.65 1.69 -0.14
C GLY A 99 14.78 3.02 -0.89
N ASN A 100 15.47 3.01 -2.04
CA ASN A 100 15.59 4.18 -2.90
C ASN A 100 14.23 4.64 -3.43
N TYR A 101 13.38 3.69 -3.85
CA TYR A 101 12.01 3.98 -4.28
C TYR A 101 11.18 4.60 -3.15
N LEU A 102 11.21 4.02 -1.95
CA LEU A 102 10.50 4.53 -0.78
C LEU A 102 10.92 5.97 -0.47
N ASN A 103 12.23 6.24 -0.42
CA ASN A 103 12.76 7.58 -0.20
C ASN A 103 12.28 8.55 -1.27
N HIS A 104 12.32 8.16 -2.54
CA HIS A 104 11.84 8.99 -3.65
C HIS A 104 10.35 9.32 -3.49
N VAL A 105 9.49 8.32 -3.29
CA VAL A 105 8.04 8.56 -3.19
C VAL A 105 7.69 9.40 -1.96
N CYS A 106 8.35 9.18 -0.82
CA CYS A 106 8.12 9.99 0.37
C CYS A 106 8.56 11.46 0.19
N LEU A 107 9.70 11.70 -0.49
CA LEU A 107 10.22 13.05 -0.71
C LEU A 107 9.30 13.91 -1.59
N TYR A 108 8.61 13.29 -2.54
CA TYR A 108 7.72 13.99 -3.48
C TYR A 108 6.23 13.84 -3.16
N ALA A 109 5.89 13.29 -2.00
CA ALA A 109 4.51 13.19 -1.56
C ALA A 109 4.06 14.53 -0.94
N ASP A 110 3.02 15.13 -1.52
CA ASP A 110 2.36 16.31 -0.96
C ASP A 110 1.43 15.89 0.18
N PHE A 111 1.96 15.77 1.40
CA PHE A 111 1.13 15.55 2.58
C PHE A 111 0.28 16.78 2.86
N ALA A 112 -1.05 16.62 2.95
CA ALA A 112 -1.94 17.68 3.39
C ALA A 112 -1.51 18.09 4.81
N MET A 113 -0.86 19.25 4.93
CA MET A 113 -0.49 19.80 6.23
C MET A 113 -1.76 19.95 7.07
N ASN A 114 -1.82 19.28 8.22
CA ASN A 114 -2.78 19.57 9.27
C ASN A 114 -2.50 20.97 9.83
N ASN A 115 -2.99 22.01 9.16
CA ASN A 115 -2.98 23.40 9.62
C ASN A 115 -4.01 23.60 10.76
N SER A 116 -3.81 22.92 11.89
CA SER A 116 -4.63 23.12 13.09
C SER A 116 -3.86 23.70 14.27
N ASP A 117 -2.56 23.98 14.14
CA ASP A 117 -1.79 24.66 15.18
C ASP A 117 -1.29 26.03 14.68
N ARG A 118 -1.92 27.07 15.24
CA ARG A 118 -1.52 28.50 15.38
C ARG A 118 -2.62 29.49 14.99
N ILE A 119 -3.80 29.35 15.59
CA ILE A 119 -4.63 30.54 15.83
C ILE A 119 -3.98 31.25 17.02
N GLY A 120 -3.13 32.23 16.75
CA GLY A 120 -2.60 33.12 17.78
C GLY A 120 -3.77 33.80 18.49
N THR A 121 -4.00 33.44 19.74
CA THR A 121 -4.86 34.23 20.62
C THR A 121 -4.15 35.55 20.84
N ALA A 122 -4.66 36.63 20.25
CA ALA A 122 -4.27 37.97 20.65
C ALA A 122 -4.64 38.13 22.12
N ALA A 123 -3.63 38.39 22.96
CA ALA A 123 -3.84 38.76 24.35
C ALA A 123 -4.55 40.11 24.40
N ASN A 124 -5.63 40.18 25.18
CA ASN A 124 -6.30 41.41 25.59
C ASN A 124 -5.39 42.30 26.43
#